data_AF-A0A9J6G0M2-F1
#
_entry.id   AF-A0A9J6G0M2-F1
#
_cell.length_a   1.000
_cell.length_b   1.000
_cell.length_c   1.000
_cell.angle_alpha   90.00
_cell.angle_beta   90.00
_cell.angle_gamma   90.00
#
_symmetry.space_group_name_H-M   'P 1'
#
loop_
_entity.id
_entity.type
_entity.pdbx_description
1 polymer ?
#
loop_
_entity_poly.entity_id
_entity_poly.type
_entity_poly.pdbx_seq_one_letter_code
_entity_poly.pdbx_strand_id
1 'polypeptide(L)'
;MVTQSDGRQGFNVTEELAVLGVTLVVPSYTKRKNQLSQIEVTESREIPCRRIRVEQVIGRMKRFRILKNTVLYFMKDYLDDIVLLVAALTNLMPHFTVSSALAHL
;
A
#
# COMPACT_ATOMS: atom_id res chain seq x y z
N MET A 1 -25.27 -2.65 12.98
CA MET A 1 -23.88 -2.39 13.35
C MET A 1 -23.29 -3.69 13.84
N VAL A 2 -22.53 -4.41 13.01
CA VAL A 2 -21.96 -5.71 13.40
C VAL A 2 -20.46 -5.52 13.61
N THR A 3 -20.07 -5.31 14.86
CA THR A 3 -18.73 -5.62 15.35
C THR A 3 -18.61 -7.14 15.40
N GLN A 4 -18.06 -7.77 14.37
CA GLN A 4 -17.79 -9.21 14.40
C GLN A 4 -16.33 -9.42 14.82
N SER A 5 -16.16 -9.77 16.09
CA SER A 5 -14.95 -10.32 16.68
C SER A 5 -14.64 -11.69 16.08
N ASP A 6 -13.82 -11.71 15.01
CA ASP A 6 -13.19 -12.93 14.51
C ASP A 6 -11.94 -13.21 15.36
N GLY A 7 -11.95 -14.31 16.12
CA GLY A 7 -10.87 -14.77 16.99
C GLY A 7 -9.58 -15.07 16.22
N ARG A 8 -8.78 -14.04 15.98
CA ARG A 8 -7.37 -14.15 15.62
C ARG A 8 -6.55 -13.44 16.69
N GLN A 9 -5.52 -14.10 17.17
CA GLN A 9 -4.45 -13.50 17.97
C GLN A 9 -3.68 -12.54 17.05
N GLY A 10 -4.24 -11.34 16.85
CA GLY A 10 -3.71 -10.32 15.96
C GLY A 10 -4.05 -8.96 16.53
N PHE A 11 -3.11 -8.02 16.40
CA PHE A 11 -3.22 -6.65 16.90
C PHE A 11 -4.54 -6.02 16.47
N ASN A 12 -5.35 -5.56 17.43
CA ASN A 12 -6.62 -4.88 17.18
C ASN A 12 -6.34 -3.41 16.83
N VAL A 13 -5.69 -3.20 15.69
CA VAL A 13 -5.29 -1.86 15.20
C VAL A 13 -6.52 -0.96 15.00
N THR A 14 -7.71 -1.54 14.80
CA THR A 14 -8.97 -0.78 14.72
C THR A 14 -9.31 -0.03 16.00
N GLU A 15 -9.05 -0.61 17.17
CA GLU A 15 -9.31 0.06 18.46
C GLU A 15 -8.31 1.17 18.73
N GLU A 16 -7.03 0.94 18.41
CA GLU A 16 -5.97 1.95 18.53
C GLU A 16 -6.20 3.14 17.58
N LEU A 17 -6.63 2.87 16.34
CA LEU A 17 -6.94 3.92 15.36
C LEU A 17 -8.22 4.69 15.69
N ALA A 18 -9.19 4.06 16.37
CA ALA A 18 -10.41 4.73 16.81
C ALA A 18 -10.12 5.84 17.83
N VAL A 19 -9.12 5.67 18.70
CA VAL A 19 -8.67 6.71 19.65
C VAL A 19 -8.14 7.95 18.91
N LEU A 20 -7.55 7.76 17.73
CA LEU A 20 -7.05 8.83 16.87
C LEU A 20 -8.12 9.43 15.95
N GLY A 21 -9.38 8.96 16.03
CA GLY A 21 -10.46 9.38 15.15
C GLY A 21 -10.30 8.91 13.70
N VAL A 22 -9.48 7.88 13.46
CA VAL A 22 -9.17 7.37 12.12
C VAL A 22 -10.01 6.13 11.80
N THR A 23 -10.70 6.17 10.67
CA THR A 23 -11.44 5.01 10.16
C THR A 23 -10.53 4.11 9.33
N LEU A 24 -10.37 2.85 9.75
CA LEU A 24 -9.68 1.85 8.95
C LEU A 24 -10.57 1.40 7.79
N VAL A 25 -10.20 1.74 6.56
CA VAL A 25 -10.90 1.24 5.37
C VAL A 25 -10.26 -0.06 4.88
N VAL A 26 -10.99 -1.16 5.08
CA VAL A 26 -10.68 -2.47 4.53
C VAL A 26 -11.56 -2.69 3.31
N PRO A 27 -11.02 -3.01 2.12
CA PRO A 27 -11.83 -3.25 0.94
C PRO A 27 -12.82 -4.39 1.19
N SER A 28 -14.03 -4.27 0.63
CA SER A 28 -15.09 -5.26 0.80
C SER A 28 -14.64 -6.61 0.24
N TYR A 29 -14.72 -7.65 1.08
CA TYR A 29 -14.36 -9.02 0.71
C TYR A 29 -15.62 -9.87 0.59
N THR A 30 -15.65 -10.76 -0.40
CA THR A 30 -16.81 -11.63 -0.72
C THR A 30 -17.00 -12.78 0.30
N LYS A 31 -16.81 -12.54 1.60
CA LYS A 31 -16.75 -13.61 2.63
C LYS A 31 -18.00 -14.51 2.70
N ARG A 32 -19.20 -14.01 2.35
CA ARG A 32 -20.47 -14.78 2.41
C ARG A 32 -21.49 -14.47 1.30
N LYS A 33 -21.11 -13.66 0.30
CA LYS A 33 -21.95 -13.37 -0.88
C LYS A 33 -21.28 -14.00 -2.11
N ASN A 34 -22.06 -14.42 -3.11
CA ASN A 34 -21.50 -14.96 -4.34
C ASN A 34 -20.86 -13.87 -5.23
N GLN A 35 -21.36 -12.63 -5.17
CA GLN A 35 -20.83 -11.45 -5.87
C GLN A 35 -21.09 -10.16 -5.07
N LEU A 36 -20.21 -9.16 -5.23
CA LEU A 36 -20.41 -7.79 -4.76
C LEU A 36 -21.26 -7.02 -5.78
N SER A 37 -22.09 -6.07 -5.34
CA SER A 37 -22.88 -5.24 -6.26
C SER A 37 -21.97 -4.31 -7.09
N GLN A 38 -22.37 -3.88 -8.30
CA GLN A 38 -21.54 -3.01 -9.14
C GLN A 38 -21.10 -1.71 -8.42
N ILE A 39 -21.96 -1.15 -7.56
CA ILE A 39 -21.68 0.06 -6.78
C ILE A 39 -20.60 -0.24 -5.73
N GLU A 40 -20.78 -1.32 -4.96
CA GLU A 40 -19.84 -1.78 -3.92
C GLU A 40 -18.48 -2.18 -4.54
N VAL A 41 -18.48 -2.76 -5.74
CA VAL A 41 -17.25 -3.05 -6.50
C VAL A 41 -16.52 -1.78 -6.91
N THR A 42 -17.25 -0.73 -7.33
CA THR A 42 -16.63 0.52 -7.80
C THR A 42 -16.02 1.29 -6.63
N GLU A 43 -16.77 1.45 -5.53
CA GLU A 43 -16.27 2.09 -4.31
C GLU A 43 -15.10 1.32 -3.69
N SER A 44 -15.17 -0.02 -3.69
CA SER A 44 -14.10 -0.86 -3.18
C SER A 44 -12.87 -0.94 -4.10
N ARG A 45 -12.90 -0.38 -5.33
CA ARG A 45 -11.76 -0.39 -6.25
C ARG A 45 -10.81 0.78 -6.06
N GLU A 46 -11.30 1.95 -5.65
CA GLU A 46 -10.46 3.15 -5.58
C GLU A 46 -9.30 3.01 -4.60
N ILE A 47 -9.57 2.45 -3.41
CA ILE A 47 -8.58 2.33 -2.34
C ILE A 47 -7.49 1.29 -2.70
N PRO A 48 -7.82 0.07 -3.17
CA PRO A 48 -6.84 -0.85 -3.70
C PRO A 48 -6.03 -0.28 -4.86
N CYS A 49 -6.64 0.45 -5.80
CA CYS A 49 -5.91 1.08 -6.91
C CYS A 49 -4.84 2.07 -6.42
N ARG A 50 -5.18 2.91 -5.44
CA ARG A 50 -4.19 3.82 -4.81
C ARG A 50 -3.10 3.03 -4.08
N ARG A 51 -3.45 1.94 -3.38
CA ARG A 51 -2.46 1.06 -2.70
C ARG A 51 -1.51 0.42 -3.70
N ILE A 52 -2.01 -0.13 -4.81
CA ILE A 52 -1.19 -0.70 -5.88
C ILE A 52 -0.17 0.32 -6.38
N ARG A 53 -0.59 1.58 -6.60
CA ARG A 53 0.32 2.65 -7.03
C ARG A 53 1.45 2.87 -6.01
N VAL A 54 1.09 2.97 -4.73
CA VAL A 54 2.06 3.17 -3.63
C VAL A 54 3.00 1.97 -3.51
N GLU A 55 2.48 0.75 -3.52
CA GLU A 55 3.26 -0.49 -3.45
C GLU A 55 4.21 -0.65 -4.64
N GLN A 56 3.78 -0.29 -5.85
CA GLN A 56 4.62 -0.27 -7.03
C GLN A 56 5.76 0.77 -6.92
N VAL A 57 5.49 1.96 -6.38
CA VAL A 57 6.53 2.96 -6.11
C VAL A 57 7.51 2.45 -5.07
N ILE A 58 7.02 1.90 -3.95
CA ILE A 58 7.87 1.30 -2.90
C ILE A 58 8.73 0.15 -3.46
N GLY A 59 8.14 -0.70 -4.31
CA GLY A 59 8.84 -1.78 -4.99
C GLY A 59 9.97 -1.27 -5.89
N ARG A 60 9.77 -0.15 -6.58
CA ARG A 60 10.82 0.52 -7.36
C ARG A 60 11.90 1.13 -6.48
N MET A 61 11.53 1.82 -5.41
CA MET A 61 12.47 2.37 -4.43
C MET A 61 13.37 1.28 -3.81
N LYS A 62 12.80 0.09 -3.54
CA LYS A 62 13.56 -1.06 -3.03
C LYS A 62 14.62 -1.61 -4.00
N ARG A 63 14.52 -1.34 -5.31
CA ARG A 63 15.52 -1.79 -6.31
C ARG A 63 16.89 -1.17 -6.10
N PHE A 64 16.96 0.04 -5.54
CA PHE A 64 18.22 0.71 -5.27
C PHE A 64 19.04 0.02 -4.17
N ARG A 65 18.41 -0.83 -3.33
CA ARG A 65 19.05 -1.57 -2.23
C ARG A 65 19.79 -0.69 -1.21
N ILE A 66 19.55 0.62 -1.20
CA ILE A 66 20.22 1.59 -0.32
C ILE A 66 19.89 1.31 1.16
N LEU A 67 18.63 0.96 1.47
CA LEU A 67 18.15 0.65 2.82
C LEU A 67 18.12 -0.85 3.12
N LYS A 68 18.90 -1.67 2.39
CA LYS A 68 18.86 -3.14 2.55
C LYS A 68 19.62 -3.61 3.80
N ASN A 69 20.66 -2.87 4.19
CA ASN A 69 21.53 -3.25 5.30
C ASN A 69 21.09 -2.56 6.59
N THR A 70 21.50 -3.13 7.72
CA THR A 70 21.30 -2.52 9.04
C THR A 70 21.93 -1.12 9.05
N VAL A 71 21.08 -0.11 9.23
CA VAL A 71 21.53 1.27 9.40
C VAL A 71 21.98 1.51 10.83
N LEU A 72 23.13 2.16 10.95
CA LEU A 72 23.71 2.50 12.24
C LEU A 72 22.90 3.64 12.90
N TYR A 73 22.76 3.61 14.22
CA TYR A 73 21.90 4.54 14.97
C TYR A 73 22.22 6.03 14.70
N PHE A 74 23.51 6.36 14.51
CA PHE A 74 23.94 7.74 14.23
C PHE A 74 23.52 8.26 12.85
N MET A 75 23.11 7.38 11.93
CA MET A 75 22.61 7.77 10.60
C MET A 75 21.09 8.01 10.60
N LYS A 76 20.41 7.93 11.76
CA LYS A 76 18.95 8.07 11.83
C LYS A 76 18.46 9.38 11.22
N ASP A 77 19.19 10.48 11.44
CA ASP A 77 18.78 11.82 11.02
C ASP A 77 18.86 11.98 9.49
N TYR A 78 19.65 11.13 8.81
CA TYR A 78 19.76 11.13 7.34
C TYR A 78 18.79 10.16 6.66
N LEU A 79 18.07 9.32 7.42
CA LEU A 79 17.18 8.32 6.82
C LEU A 79 16.05 8.96 6.02
N ASP A 80 15.47 10.04 6.54
CA ASP A 80 14.40 10.77 5.89
C ASP A 80 14.89 11.38 4.56
N ASP A 81 16.07 12.00 4.57
CA ASP A 81 16.71 12.56 3.37
C ASP A 81 17.04 11.47 2.33
N ILE A 82 17.54 10.32 2.78
CA ILE A 82 17.84 9.18 1.91
C ILE A 82 16.54 8.67 1.26
N VAL A 83 15.48 8.50 2.02
CA VAL A 83 14.17 8.06 1.49
C VAL A 83 13.64 9.09 0.48
N LEU A 84 13.74 10.39 0.79
CA LEU A 84 13.31 11.46 -0.10
C LEU A 84 14.11 11.46 -1.41
N LEU A 85 15.43 11.30 -1.32
CA LEU A 85 16.31 11.23 -2.49
C LEU A 85 15.97 10.01 -3.36
N VAL A 86 15.77 8.84 -2.74
CA VAL A 86 15.38 7.62 -3.46
C VAL A 86 13.99 7.76 -4.10
N ALA A 87 13.05 8.44 -3.44
CA ALA A 87 11.74 8.75 -4.00
C ALA A 87 11.87 9.69 -5.21
N ALA A 88 12.67 10.74 -5.11
CA ALA A 88 12.93 11.68 -6.20
C ALA A 88 13.58 10.99 -7.40
N LEU A 89 14.58 10.14 -7.17
CA LEU A 89 15.22 9.32 -8.22
C LEU A 89 14.22 8.35 -8.87
N THR A 90 13.34 7.73 -8.07
CA THR A 90 12.28 6.85 -8.58
C THR A 90 11.26 7.61 -9.43
N ASN A 91 11.00 8.88 -9.13
CA ASN A 91 10.10 9.74 -9.88
C ASN A 91 10.72 10.21 -11.21
N LEU A 92 12.04 10.42 -11.25
CA LEU A 92 12.77 10.84 -12.45
C LEU A 92 13.00 9.68 -13.43
N MET A 93 13.04 8.44 -12.93
CA MET A 93 13.25 7.28 -13.78
C MET A 93 12.05 7.06 -14.72
N PRO A 94 12.26 6.95 -16.04
CA PRO A 94 11.18 6.61 -16.95
C PRO A 94 10.60 5.26 -16.54
N HIS A 95 9.28 5.21 -16.46
CA HIS A 95 8.60 3.94 -16.25
C HIS A 95 8.93 3.06 -17.46
N PHE A 96 9.49 1.87 -17.22
CA PHE A 96 9.41 0.81 -18.21
C PHE A 96 7.92 0.53 -18.38
N THR A 97 7.31 1.12 -19.41
CA THR A 97 6.03 0.66 -19.93
C THR A 97 6.24 -0.79 -20.30
N VAL A 98 5.68 -1.71 -19.51
CA VAL A 98 5.32 -3.03 -20.05
C VAL A 98 4.09 -2.78 -20.93
N SER A 99 4.30 -2.12 -22.07
CA SER A 99 3.27 -1.80 -23.05
C SER A 99 3.90 -1.68 -24.43
N SER A 100 4.62 -2.73 -24.84
CA SER A 100 4.85 -3.03 -26.26
C SER A 100 4.44 -4.47 -26.62
N ALA A 101 3.86 -5.25 -25.70
CA ALA A 101 3.48 -6.64 -25.94
C ALA A 101 1.96 -6.91 -26.02
N LEU A 102 1.10 -5.91 -25.81
CA LEU A 102 -0.37 -6.08 -25.88
C LEU A 102 -1.07 -5.07 -26.80
N ALA A 103 -0.33 -4.36 -27.67
CA ALA A 103 -0.93 -3.49 -28.69
C ALA A 103 -1.26 -4.24 -30.00
N HIS A 104 -0.99 -5.54 -30.07
CA HIS A 104 -1.33 -6.42 -31.18
C HIS A 104 -1.98 -7.70 -30.65
N LEU A 105 -3.24 -7.59 -30.18
CA LEU A 105 -4.24 -8.66 -30.18
C LEU A 105 -5.61 -8.08 -29.83
#